data_AF-W9CFZ6-F1
#
_entry.id   AF-W9CFZ6-F1
#
_cell.length_a   1.000
_cell.length_b   1.000
_cell.length_c   1.000
_cell.angle_alpha   90.00
_cell.angle_beta   90.00
_cell.angle_gamma   90.00
#
_symmetry.space_group_name_H-M   'P 1'
#
loop_
_entity.id
_entity.type
_entity.pdbx_description
1 polymer ?
#
loop_
_entity_poly.entity_id
_entity_poly.type
_entity_poly.pdbx_seq_one_letter_code
_entity_poly.pdbx_strand_id
1 'polypeptide(L)'
;MNSRNDTLHNSIYLISSPALYLLSVAGLCVPFAWPVYWLGAGAPVLEAVLLLGVGGGGWGEREGEGVRIGEEEGKGIRDGDGDTDGEGRCTRILPDFPLWTLATTLDLTYCICSTSWLFYSLFAIFCWGCIPIVCLFQFPVAGKVLRKQLRRILLLKTFGLQFMDDRIGVFDIPGLEIDTEVDGLMVVRGVTVRLSEMSVRVHGVEVGLKLVMGEGEGKEGEGERKEIEVGIVCEEVLVRLGRGIEVGDCFACIKGGEGELSFKDAEEEVGSGKGNVDGEKKVDEVWEVNSKMLRAVKGNEYEYEYEYKFGNANNPNGHDKLKEDRKESPTVQEEITHGHAPKDTNIKQGIETIQTITPDNTSAANKQYQQTLQHIQSTNSIQICRQEVQRLIQNGHGKKAPGTDTREAVNKYIDNDMRAAICSQLHRQPSITHPPSRSIKVTTLQKLLPSHVRAFLHRLPMLLRLLLLPIAYLHPVKISSLTATGSGKWIQEVLSAKLFKNNIHTPPVSPVSSTSTSTSTSPPPPPPKTKTKTQLPKSNTASTPGSCPPISCSS
;
A
#
# COMPACT_ATOMS: atom_id res chain seq x y z
N MET A 1 17.04 42.14 -49.86
CA MET A 1 16.25 42.39 -48.63
C MET A 1 16.54 41.40 -47.49
N ASN A 2 17.66 40.65 -47.50
CA ASN A 2 18.02 39.71 -46.41
C ASN A 2 18.98 40.25 -45.35
N SER A 3 19.64 41.40 -45.56
CA SER A 3 20.65 41.93 -44.62
C SER A 3 20.07 42.69 -43.41
N ARG A 4 18.74 42.90 -43.35
CA ARG A 4 18.09 43.71 -42.31
C ARG A 4 17.54 42.91 -41.12
N ASN A 5 17.47 41.58 -41.22
CA ASN A 5 17.00 40.73 -40.13
C ASN A 5 18.10 40.33 -39.15
N ASP A 6 19.37 40.30 -39.57
CA ASP A 6 20.49 39.90 -38.70
C ASP A 6 20.82 40.97 -37.63
N THR A 7 20.49 42.23 -37.90
CA THR A 7 20.72 43.35 -36.95
C THR A 7 19.69 43.37 -35.80
N LEU A 8 18.47 42.90 -36.05
CA LEU A 8 17.44 42.77 -35.01
C LEU A 8 17.69 41.55 -34.12
N HIS A 9 18.24 40.46 -34.66
CA HIS A 9 18.61 39.31 -33.83
C HIS A 9 19.72 39.66 -32.82
N ASN A 10 20.75 40.40 -33.23
CA ASN A 10 21.86 40.78 -32.34
C ASN A 10 21.47 41.81 -31.26
N SER A 11 20.50 42.67 -31.50
CA SER A 11 20.04 43.65 -30.49
C SER A 11 19.15 43.01 -29.41
N ILE A 12 18.39 41.97 -29.74
CA ILE A 12 17.63 41.18 -28.76
C ILE A 12 18.57 40.38 -27.83
N TYR A 13 19.70 39.87 -28.34
CA TYR A 13 20.70 39.19 -27.51
C TYR A 13 21.41 40.11 -26.51
N LEU A 14 21.56 41.40 -26.83
CA LEU A 14 22.19 42.37 -25.94
C LEU A 14 21.35 42.62 -24.69
N ILE A 15 20.02 42.69 -24.81
CA ILE A 15 19.11 42.82 -23.65
C ILE A 15 18.99 41.49 -22.88
N SER A 16 19.23 40.36 -23.54
CA SER A 16 19.18 39.03 -22.93
C SER A 16 20.38 38.70 -22.01
N SER A 17 21.36 39.59 -21.89
CA SER A 17 22.50 39.36 -20.99
C SER A 17 22.06 39.45 -19.52
N PRO A 18 22.23 38.38 -18.72
CA PRO A 18 21.88 38.40 -17.29
C PRO A 18 22.57 39.54 -16.52
N ALA A 19 23.77 39.94 -16.96
CA ALA A 19 24.51 41.04 -16.36
C ALA A 19 23.83 42.41 -16.58
N LEU A 20 23.25 42.63 -17.77
CA LEU A 20 22.54 43.87 -18.06
C LEU A 20 21.20 43.93 -17.33
N TYR A 21 20.51 42.80 -17.18
CA TYR A 21 19.34 42.70 -16.31
C TYR A 21 19.68 43.09 -14.86
N LEU A 22 20.71 42.46 -14.27
CA LEU A 22 21.15 42.77 -12.91
C LEU A 22 21.60 44.23 -12.74
N LEU A 23 22.29 44.82 -13.72
CA LEU A 23 22.66 46.23 -13.71
C LEU A 23 21.44 47.15 -13.79
N SER A 24 20.45 46.82 -14.62
CA SER A 24 19.21 47.61 -14.73
C SER A 24 18.42 47.59 -13.42
N VAL A 25 18.32 46.42 -12.80
CA VAL A 25 17.73 46.22 -11.47
C VAL A 25 18.48 47.04 -10.42
N ALA A 26 19.81 46.91 -10.37
CA ALA A 26 20.64 47.65 -9.42
C ALA A 26 20.53 49.17 -9.61
N GLY A 27 20.42 49.66 -10.86
CA GLY A 27 20.20 51.07 -11.17
C GLY A 27 18.83 51.57 -10.68
N LEU A 28 17.77 50.76 -10.85
CA LEU A 28 16.43 51.06 -10.34
C LEU A 28 16.33 50.97 -8.80
N CYS A 29 17.23 50.22 -8.16
CA CYS A 29 17.34 50.12 -6.69
C CYS A 29 17.77 51.42 -6.01
N VAL A 30 18.50 52.30 -6.69
CA VAL A 30 19.08 53.51 -6.08
C VAL A 30 18.04 54.59 -5.74
N PRO A 31 17.07 54.92 -6.61
CA PRO A 31 16.12 56.00 -6.33
C PRO A 31 14.81 55.59 -5.62
N PHE A 32 14.45 54.30 -5.57
CA PHE A 32 13.14 53.88 -5.05
C PHE A 32 13.28 52.97 -3.81
N ALA A 33 12.31 53.01 -2.90
CA ALA A 33 12.24 52.12 -1.72
C ALA A 33 11.54 50.78 -2.01
N TRP A 34 10.72 50.74 -3.07
CA TRP A 34 10.09 49.52 -3.61
C TRP A 34 11.05 48.33 -3.87
N PRO A 35 12.29 48.53 -4.35
CA PRO A 35 13.25 47.47 -4.65
C PRO A 35 13.71 46.68 -3.41
N VAL A 36 13.67 47.29 -2.22
CA VAL A 36 14.03 46.59 -0.97
C VAL A 36 13.01 45.49 -0.64
N TYR A 37 11.72 45.77 -0.83
CA TYR A 37 10.66 44.77 -0.66
C TYR A 37 10.73 43.71 -1.76
N TRP A 38 11.05 44.10 -2.99
CA TRP A 38 11.19 43.13 -4.07
C TRP A 38 12.39 42.19 -3.86
N LEU A 39 13.54 42.72 -3.41
CA LEU A 39 14.69 41.92 -2.98
C LEU A 39 14.35 41.03 -1.77
N GLY A 40 13.62 41.57 -0.79
CA GLY A 40 13.18 40.83 0.40
C GLY A 40 12.26 39.65 0.06
N ALA A 41 11.46 39.77 -0.99
CA ALA A 41 10.62 38.68 -1.48
C ALA A 41 11.41 37.52 -2.10
N GLY A 42 12.70 37.72 -2.45
CA GLY A 42 13.53 36.68 -3.07
C GLY A 42 13.24 36.40 -4.55
N ALA A 43 12.23 37.06 -5.14
CA ALA A 43 11.91 36.99 -6.57
C ALA A 43 13.12 37.25 -7.50
N PRO A 44 13.87 38.37 -7.37
CA PRO A 44 15.01 38.64 -8.23
C PRO A 44 16.14 37.62 -8.06
N VAL A 45 16.30 37.06 -6.85
CA VAL A 45 17.31 36.02 -6.59
C VAL A 45 16.89 34.72 -7.29
N LEU A 46 15.61 34.34 -7.20
CA LEU A 46 15.07 33.17 -7.88
C LEU A 46 15.16 33.30 -9.40
N GLU A 47 14.85 34.49 -9.94
CA GLU A 47 14.97 34.78 -11.36
C GLU A 47 16.44 34.74 -11.84
N ALA A 48 17.36 35.37 -11.09
CA ALA A 48 18.78 35.33 -11.40
C ALA A 48 19.32 33.89 -11.40
N VAL A 49 18.91 33.08 -10.43
CA VAL A 49 19.23 31.65 -10.38
C VAL A 49 18.71 30.94 -11.63
N LEU A 50 17.43 31.13 -11.97
CA LEU A 50 16.81 30.54 -13.16
C LEU A 50 17.56 30.89 -14.45
N LEU A 51 17.94 32.16 -14.61
CA LEU A 51 18.67 32.69 -15.78
C LEU A 51 20.13 32.18 -15.83
N LEU A 52 20.83 32.12 -14.69
CA LEU A 52 22.21 31.62 -14.62
C LEU A 52 22.31 30.14 -15.01
N GLY A 53 21.28 29.33 -14.72
CA GLY A 53 21.21 27.93 -15.16
C GLY A 53 21.24 27.74 -16.68
N VAL A 54 20.99 28.80 -17.47
CA VAL A 54 21.01 28.75 -18.94
C VAL A 54 22.42 28.92 -19.50
N GLY A 55 23.27 29.71 -18.84
CA GLY A 55 24.60 30.08 -19.34
C GLY A 55 25.72 29.10 -18.99
N GLY A 56 25.46 28.13 -18.11
CA GLY A 56 26.49 27.27 -17.51
C GLY A 56 27.10 26.20 -18.41
N GLY A 57 26.67 26.05 -19.66
CA GLY A 57 27.15 25.00 -20.56
C GLY A 57 28.51 25.24 -21.23
N GLY A 58 29.16 26.40 -21.05
CA GLY A 58 30.29 26.79 -21.92
C GLY A 58 31.48 27.52 -21.29
N TRP A 59 31.53 27.73 -19.97
CA TRP A 59 32.59 28.54 -19.35
C TRP A 59 33.83 27.74 -18.90
N GLY A 60 33.90 26.43 -19.17
CA GLY A 60 34.90 25.54 -18.54
C GLY A 60 35.93 24.87 -19.45
N GLU A 61 35.80 24.91 -20.78
CA GLU A 61 36.64 24.04 -21.63
C GLU A 61 37.06 24.70 -22.96
N ARG A 62 37.59 25.91 -22.85
CA ARG A 62 38.48 26.48 -23.86
C ARG A 62 39.74 26.94 -23.16
N GLU A 63 40.72 26.05 -23.08
CA GLU A 63 42.17 26.29 -23.22
C GLU A 63 42.91 25.06 -22.69
N GLY A 64 42.99 24.05 -23.56
CA GLY A 64 43.80 22.85 -23.39
C GLY A 64 44.32 22.41 -24.75
N GLU A 65 44.78 23.38 -25.53
CA GLU A 65 45.45 23.14 -26.81
C GLU A 65 46.87 22.60 -26.52
N GLY A 66 47.04 21.30 -26.75
CA GLY A 66 48.28 20.73 -27.27
C GLY A 66 49.35 20.29 -26.27
N VAL A 67 49.35 18.99 -25.93
CA VAL A 67 50.56 18.15 -25.98
C VAL A 67 50.16 16.76 -26.47
N ARG A 68 50.36 16.51 -27.78
CA ARG A 68 50.45 15.15 -28.34
C ARG A 68 51.87 14.65 -28.13
N ILE A 69 52.07 13.63 -27.30
CA ILE A 69 53.27 12.80 -27.35
C ILE A 69 52.84 11.34 -27.24
N GLY A 70 53.26 10.55 -28.23
CA GLY A 70 53.78 9.20 -28.04
C GLY A 70 52.77 8.07 -28.12
N GLU A 71 52.72 7.46 -29.30
CA GLU A 71 52.34 6.06 -29.53
C GLU A 71 53.03 5.11 -28.54
N GLU A 72 52.28 4.12 -28.04
CA GLU A 72 52.79 2.75 -28.04
C GLU A 72 51.62 1.75 -28.15
N GLU A 73 51.72 0.91 -29.19
CA GLU A 73 50.82 -0.19 -29.50
C GLU A 73 50.84 -1.25 -28.40
N GLY A 74 49.69 -1.49 -27.78
CA GLY A 74 49.46 -2.60 -26.85
C GLY A 74 48.16 -3.31 -27.17
N LYS A 75 48.21 -4.20 -28.15
CA LYS A 75 47.10 -5.05 -28.63
C LYS A 75 46.65 -6.01 -27.51
N GLY A 76 45.54 -5.68 -26.87
CA GLY A 76 44.88 -6.52 -25.87
C GLY A 76 43.37 -6.50 -26.05
N ILE A 77 42.85 -7.58 -26.63
CA ILE A 77 41.42 -7.89 -26.76
C ILE A 77 40.79 -7.85 -25.37
N ARG A 78 39.93 -6.87 -25.11
CA ARG A 78 38.99 -6.85 -23.99
C ARG A 78 37.62 -6.53 -24.55
N ASP A 79 36.71 -7.47 -24.31
CA ASP A 79 35.34 -7.46 -24.76
C ASP A 79 34.63 -6.17 -24.37
N GLY A 80 33.98 -5.61 -25.39
CA GLY A 80 33.22 -4.37 -25.31
C GLY A 80 32.03 -4.50 -24.36
N ASP A 81 32.03 -3.62 -23.37
CA ASP A 81 30.81 -3.01 -22.89
C ASP A 81 31.10 -1.51 -22.84
N GLY A 82 30.82 -0.86 -23.98
CA GLY A 82 31.07 0.55 -24.22
C GLY A 82 29.99 1.38 -23.56
N ASP A 83 30.19 1.70 -22.28
CA ASP A 83 29.38 2.68 -21.54
C ASP A 83 30.20 3.97 -21.36
N THR A 84 30.54 4.59 -22.50
CA THR A 84 31.14 5.93 -22.56
C THR A 84 30.09 6.99 -22.92
N ASP A 85 28.93 6.96 -22.27
CA ASP A 85 27.91 8.01 -22.37
C ASP A 85 27.86 8.82 -21.07
N GLY A 86 29.02 9.31 -20.65
CA GLY A 86 29.18 10.29 -19.57
C GLY A 86 29.09 11.74 -20.06
N GLU A 87 28.52 11.98 -21.23
CA GLU A 87 28.28 13.34 -21.72
C GLU A 87 27.16 13.95 -20.87
N GLY A 88 27.58 14.63 -19.80
CA GLY A 88 26.73 15.25 -18.81
C GLY A 88 25.86 16.35 -19.41
N ARG A 89 24.81 15.95 -20.12
CA ARG A 89 23.76 16.84 -20.59
C ARG A 89 23.15 17.48 -19.35
N CYS A 90 23.41 18.78 -19.17
CA CYS A 90 22.69 19.61 -18.23
C CYS A 90 21.21 19.58 -18.63
N THR A 91 20.45 18.64 -18.08
CA THR A 91 19.01 18.52 -18.31
C THR A 91 18.35 19.72 -17.66
N ARG A 92 17.92 20.67 -18.49
CA ARG A 92 17.07 21.77 -18.04
C ARG A 92 15.80 21.17 -17.42
N ILE A 93 15.44 21.59 -16.21
CA ILE A 93 14.27 21.08 -15.45
C ILE A 93 12.96 21.32 -16.22
N LEU A 94 12.94 22.35 -17.06
CA LEU A 94 11.83 22.77 -17.90
C LEU A 94 12.37 23.10 -19.31
N PRO A 95 12.66 22.11 -20.16
CA PRO A 95 13.17 22.38 -21.51
C PRO A 95 12.13 23.09 -22.37
N ASP A 96 10.85 22.87 -22.10
CA ASP A 96 9.74 23.30 -22.95
C ASP A 96 9.27 24.74 -22.68
N PHE A 97 9.66 25.35 -21.55
CA PHE A 97 9.19 26.68 -21.17
C PHE A 97 10.24 27.76 -21.47
N PRO A 98 9.86 28.86 -22.16
CA PRO A 98 10.74 30.01 -22.31
C PRO A 98 11.00 30.63 -20.94
N LEU A 99 12.27 30.72 -20.53
CA LEU A 99 12.62 31.27 -19.21
C LEU A 99 12.11 32.70 -18.99
N TRP A 100 12.07 33.48 -20.06
CA TRP A 100 11.51 34.84 -20.03
C TRP A 100 10.03 34.86 -19.66
N THR A 101 9.26 33.84 -20.07
CA THR A 101 7.87 33.70 -19.66
C THR A 101 7.78 33.41 -18.17
N LEU A 102 8.64 32.53 -17.63
CA LEU A 102 8.68 32.26 -16.19
C LEU A 102 9.07 33.51 -15.39
N ALA A 103 10.13 34.22 -15.79
CA ALA A 103 10.58 35.47 -15.17
C ALA A 103 9.45 36.51 -15.14
N THR A 104 8.85 36.82 -16.29
CA THR A 104 7.75 37.79 -16.39
C THR A 104 6.51 37.36 -15.61
N THR A 105 6.17 36.06 -15.56
CA THR A 105 5.06 35.58 -14.72
C THR A 105 5.37 35.72 -13.23
N LEU A 106 6.63 35.57 -12.83
CA LEU A 106 7.05 35.71 -11.43
C LEU A 106 6.99 37.17 -10.98
N ASP A 107 7.41 38.10 -11.84
CA ASP A 107 7.27 39.54 -11.61
C ASP A 107 5.80 39.99 -11.59
N LEU A 108 4.98 39.50 -12.52
CA LEU A 108 3.55 39.78 -12.52
C LEU A 108 2.89 39.27 -11.23
N THR A 109 3.25 38.06 -10.80
CA THR A 109 2.76 37.47 -9.54
C THR A 109 3.20 38.30 -8.34
N TYR A 110 4.47 38.74 -8.31
CA TYR A 110 4.95 39.65 -7.27
C TYR A 110 4.15 40.95 -7.23
N CYS A 111 3.90 41.60 -8.38
CA CYS A 111 3.11 42.82 -8.46
C CYS A 111 1.72 42.63 -7.84
N ILE A 112 1.04 41.52 -8.15
CA ILE A 112 -0.26 41.18 -7.56
C ILE A 112 -0.14 40.91 -6.06
N CYS A 113 0.82 40.09 -5.64
CA CYS A 113 1.01 39.72 -4.22
C CYS A 113 1.46 40.89 -3.36
N SER A 114 2.16 41.89 -3.92
CA SER A 114 2.63 43.07 -3.21
C SER A 114 1.50 44.00 -2.71
N THR A 115 0.28 43.83 -3.25
CA THR A 115 -0.90 44.60 -2.82
C THR A 115 -1.37 44.25 -1.41
N SER A 116 -0.91 43.12 -0.84
CA SER A 116 -1.30 42.65 0.48
C SER A 116 -0.12 42.05 1.22
N TRP A 117 0.06 42.44 2.49
CA TRP A 117 1.14 41.96 3.34
C TRP A 117 1.14 40.43 3.52
N LEU A 118 -0.05 39.80 3.57
CA LEU A 118 -0.19 38.35 3.69
C LEU A 118 0.30 37.64 2.43
N PHE A 119 -0.16 38.08 1.24
CA PHE A 119 0.23 37.49 -0.03
C PHE A 119 1.70 37.71 -0.32
N TYR A 120 2.24 38.89 0.00
CA TYR A 120 3.67 39.17 -0.06
C TYR A 120 4.47 38.18 0.80
N SER A 121 4.05 37.95 2.06
CA SER A 121 4.75 37.02 2.96
C SER A 121 4.72 35.58 2.45
N LEU A 122 3.56 35.12 1.95
CA LEU A 122 3.42 33.78 1.37
C LEU A 122 4.27 33.62 0.10
N PHE A 123 4.25 34.62 -0.78
CA PHE A 123 5.07 34.66 -1.99
C PHE A 123 6.57 34.68 -1.66
N ALA A 124 6.99 35.42 -0.65
CA ALA A 124 8.37 35.45 -0.18
C ALA A 124 8.80 34.08 0.35
N ILE A 125 8.00 33.45 1.20
CA ILE A 125 8.27 32.08 1.71
C ILE A 125 8.38 31.10 0.54
N PHE A 126 7.48 31.21 -0.46
CA PHE A 126 7.51 30.37 -1.65
C PHE A 126 8.80 30.58 -2.47
N CYS A 127 9.18 31.83 -2.76
CA CYS A 127 10.40 32.12 -3.51
C CYS A 127 11.65 31.64 -2.77
N TRP A 128 11.76 31.96 -1.48
CA TRP A 128 12.87 31.50 -0.63
C TRP A 128 12.92 29.98 -0.48
N GLY A 129 11.78 29.30 -0.50
CA GLY A 129 11.69 27.84 -0.54
C GLY A 129 12.08 27.25 -1.90
N CYS A 130 11.74 27.91 -3.00
CA CYS A 130 12.06 27.47 -4.35
C CYS A 130 13.54 27.66 -4.72
N ILE A 131 14.19 28.73 -4.25
CA ILE A 131 15.61 29.00 -4.52
C ILE A 131 16.51 27.78 -4.24
N PRO A 132 16.52 27.17 -3.03
CA PRO A 132 17.38 26.02 -2.77
C PRO A 132 17.01 24.81 -3.62
N ILE A 133 15.72 24.63 -3.96
CA ILE A 133 15.25 23.55 -4.83
C ILE A 133 15.76 23.74 -6.26
N VAL A 134 15.62 24.94 -6.83
CA VAL A 134 16.11 25.24 -8.18
C VAL A 134 17.64 25.14 -8.21
N CYS A 135 18.33 25.69 -7.20
CA CYS A 135 19.79 25.58 -7.09
C CYS A 135 20.27 24.13 -7.03
N LEU A 136 19.54 23.25 -6.33
CA LEU A 136 19.83 21.82 -6.23
C LEU A 136 19.82 21.12 -7.59
N PHE A 137 18.85 21.46 -8.42
CA PHE A 137 18.64 20.83 -9.71
C PHE A 137 19.49 21.46 -10.83
N GLN A 138 19.72 22.77 -10.80
CA GLN A 138 20.47 23.46 -11.85
C GLN A 138 21.99 23.38 -11.68
N PHE A 139 22.51 23.49 -10.46
CA PHE A 139 23.95 23.53 -10.23
C PHE A 139 24.42 22.19 -9.68
N PRO A 140 25.10 21.35 -10.48
CA PRO A 140 25.59 20.05 -10.01
C PRO A 140 26.56 20.20 -8.83
N VAL A 141 27.31 21.30 -8.75
CA VAL A 141 28.19 21.62 -7.63
C VAL A 141 27.38 21.94 -6.36
N ALA A 142 26.36 22.80 -6.45
CA ALA A 142 25.48 23.09 -5.30
C ALA A 142 24.70 21.84 -4.88
N GLY A 143 24.25 21.04 -5.84
CA GLY A 143 23.67 19.72 -5.61
C GLY A 143 24.62 18.78 -4.85
N LYS A 144 25.89 18.70 -5.25
CA LYS A 144 26.93 17.93 -4.52
C LYS A 144 27.16 18.48 -3.10
N VAL A 145 27.23 19.80 -2.93
CA VAL A 145 27.42 20.45 -1.62
C VAL A 145 26.21 20.25 -0.72
N LEU A 146 24.98 20.45 -1.22
CA LEU A 146 23.78 20.22 -0.42
C LEU A 146 23.60 18.74 -0.15
N ARG A 147 23.84 17.82 -1.10
CA ARG A 147 23.86 16.39 -0.78
C ARG A 147 24.90 16.08 0.29
N LYS A 148 26.06 16.74 0.31
CA LYS A 148 27.08 16.60 1.36
C LYS A 148 26.62 17.19 2.70
N GLN A 149 25.92 18.32 2.69
CA GLN A 149 25.38 18.96 3.91
C GLN A 149 24.14 18.24 4.44
N LEU A 150 23.23 17.83 3.58
CA LEU A 150 22.08 16.99 3.89
C LEU A 150 22.56 15.62 4.38
N ARG A 151 23.59 15.04 3.76
CA ARG A 151 24.30 13.87 4.33
C ARG A 151 24.84 14.21 5.71
N ARG A 152 25.55 15.31 5.94
CA ARG A 152 26.00 15.66 7.31
C ARG A 152 24.83 15.85 8.28
N ILE A 153 23.74 16.50 7.90
CA ILE A 153 22.63 16.78 8.80
C ILE A 153 21.82 15.51 9.09
N LEU A 154 21.53 14.70 8.06
CA LEU A 154 20.81 13.43 8.18
C LEU A 154 21.66 12.33 8.85
N LEU A 155 22.96 12.27 8.54
CA LEU A 155 23.89 11.25 9.07
C LEU A 155 24.35 11.55 10.49
N LEU A 156 24.58 12.82 10.85
CA LEU A 156 25.42 13.13 12.02
C LEU A 156 24.64 13.32 13.32
N LYS A 157 23.29 13.36 13.35
CA LYS A 157 22.60 13.60 14.64
C LYS A 157 21.16 13.15 14.83
N THR A 158 20.32 13.11 13.79
CA THR A 158 18.86 13.02 14.03
C THR A 158 18.23 11.71 13.57
N PHE A 159 18.77 11.05 12.53
CA PHE A 159 18.09 9.88 11.97
C PHE A 159 18.98 8.67 11.68
N GLY A 160 20.31 8.79 11.67
CA GLY A 160 21.20 7.67 11.32
C GLY A 160 20.95 7.11 9.91
N LEU A 161 20.20 7.82 9.05
CA LEU A 161 19.80 7.37 7.72
C LEU A 161 21.02 7.36 6.81
N GLN A 162 21.57 6.18 6.57
CA GLN A 162 22.72 5.98 5.71
C GLN A 162 22.30 5.59 4.31
N PHE A 163 22.90 6.26 3.33
CA PHE A 163 22.58 6.15 1.91
C PHE A 163 23.35 4.98 1.28
N MET A 164 22.64 4.07 0.63
CA MET A 164 23.21 2.97 -0.14
C MET A 164 22.69 3.05 -1.57
N ASP A 165 23.55 3.42 -2.52
CA ASP A 165 23.22 3.53 -3.94
C ASP A 165 21.86 4.24 -4.19
N ASP A 166 21.68 5.39 -3.51
CA ASP A 166 20.47 6.24 -3.55
C ASP A 166 19.22 5.70 -2.80
N ARG A 167 19.35 4.53 -2.19
CA ARG A 167 18.30 3.91 -1.38
C ARG A 167 18.56 4.11 0.10
N ILE A 168 17.48 4.22 0.86
CA ILE A 168 17.49 4.16 2.30
C ILE A 168 16.51 3.11 2.75
N GLY A 169 17.02 2.00 3.29
CA GLY A 169 16.21 0.92 3.87
C GLY A 169 16.03 1.12 5.37
N VAL A 170 14.79 1.07 5.82
CA VAL A 170 14.36 1.11 7.22
C VAL A 170 13.61 -0.18 7.48
N PHE A 171 14.10 -1.01 8.40
CA PHE A 171 13.53 -2.32 8.69
C PHE A 171 13.13 -2.42 10.17
N ASP A 172 12.34 -3.45 10.49
CA ASP A 172 11.88 -3.69 11.86
C ASP A 172 11.14 -2.48 12.45
N ILE A 173 10.23 -1.93 11.64
CA ILE A 173 9.43 -0.76 12.02
C ILE A 173 8.41 -1.23 13.06
N PRO A 174 8.27 -0.53 14.21
CA PRO A 174 7.29 -0.90 15.21
C PRO A 174 5.88 -0.90 14.61
N GLY A 175 5.06 -1.83 15.07
CA GLY A 175 3.65 -1.89 14.71
C GLY A 175 2.93 -0.60 15.07
N LEU A 176 1.98 -0.21 14.24
CA LEU A 176 1.11 0.91 14.49
C LEU A 176 -0.20 0.39 15.04
N GLU A 177 -0.41 0.58 16.35
CA GLU A 177 -1.64 0.20 17.02
C GLU A 177 -2.69 1.30 16.79
N ILE A 178 -3.76 0.92 16.10
CA ILE A 178 -4.92 1.75 15.85
C ILE A 178 -5.81 1.66 17.10
N ASP A 179 -5.67 2.64 17.98
CA ASP A 179 -6.40 2.79 19.24
C ASP A 179 -7.33 4.02 19.11
N THR A 180 -8.25 3.96 18.14
CA THR A 180 -9.24 5.02 17.91
C THR A 180 -10.65 4.51 18.13
N GLU A 181 -11.43 4.27 17.07
CA GLU A 181 -12.80 3.74 17.13
C GLU A 181 -12.83 2.23 16.89
N VAL A 182 -11.74 1.70 16.34
CA VAL A 182 -11.57 0.30 15.95
C VAL A 182 -10.22 -0.13 16.49
N ASP A 183 -10.20 -1.25 17.21
CA ASP A 183 -8.95 -1.86 17.65
C ASP A 183 -8.27 -2.50 16.44
N GLY A 184 -7.05 -2.06 16.15
CA GLY A 184 -6.32 -2.57 15.00
C GLY A 184 -4.82 -2.53 15.20
N LEU A 185 -4.12 -3.31 14.38
CA LEU A 185 -2.67 -3.33 14.34
C LEU A 185 -2.23 -3.34 12.88
N MET A 186 -1.45 -2.33 12.49
CA MET A 186 -0.81 -2.24 11.19
C MET A 186 0.68 -2.53 11.36
N VAL A 187 1.20 -3.45 10.57
CA VAL A 187 2.59 -3.88 10.59
C VAL A 187 3.21 -3.59 9.23
N VAL A 188 4.39 -2.99 9.27
CA VAL A 188 5.20 -2.71 8.09
C VAL A 188 6.58 -3.31 8.31
N ARG A 189 6.96 -4.30 7.49
CA ARG A 189 8.20 -5.06 7.72
C ARG A 189 9.44 -4.31 7.25
N GLY A 190 9.32 -3.51 6.19
CA GLY A 190 10.38 -2.64 5.74
C GLY A 190 9.92 -1.51 4.83
N VAL A 191 10.66 -0.41 4.82
CA VAL A 191 10.46 0.75 3.95
C VAL A 191 11.78 1.07 3.26
N THR A 192 11.77 1.10 1.93
CA THR A 192 12.89 1.56 1.11
C THR A 192 12.53 2.90 0.48
N VAL A 193 13.23 3.97 0.83
CA VAL A 193 13.13 5.28 0.16
C VAL A 193 14.18 5.35 -0.96
N ARG A 194 13.79 5.62 -2.19
CA ARG A 194 14.70 5.95 -3.31
C ARG A 194 14.64 7.44 -3.58
N LEU A 195 15.75 8.16 -3.38
CA LEU A 195 15.76 9.62 -3.54
C LEU A 195 15.73 10.07 -5.01
N SER A 196 16.36 9.33 -5.92
CA SER A 196 16.42 9.62 -7.37
C SER A 196 15.04 9.61 -8.00
N GLU A 197 14.21 8.63 -7.64
CA GLU A 197 12.83 8.53 -8.09
C GLU A 197 11.85 9.36 -7.24
N MET A 198 12.32 9.86 -6.09
CA MET A 198 11.49 10.43 -5.01
C MET A 198 10.33 9.47 -4.65
N SER A 199 10.66 8.19 -4.49
CA SER A 199 9.69 7.12 -4.24
C SER A 199 9.95 6.42 -2.91
N VAL A 200 8.87 5.99 -2.26
CA VAL A 200 8.88 5.21 -1.02
C VAL A 200 8.24 3.86 -1.33
N ARG A 201 9.01 2.79 -1.18
CA ARG A 201 8.57 1.41 -1.39
C ARG A 201 8.41 0.74 -0.03
N VAL A 202 7.18 0.38 0.31
CA VAL A 202 6.83 -0.31 1.55
C VAL A 202 6.73 -1.80 1.25
N HIS A 203 7.38 -2.63 2.06
CA HIS A 203 7.46 -4.07 1.89
C HIS A 203 6.77 -4.79 3.05
N GLY A 204 5.95 -5.79 2.72
CA GLY A 204 5.26 -6.63 3.71
C GLY A 204 4.35 -5.81 4.61
N VAL A 205 3.22 -5.36 4.06
CA VAL A 205 2.20 -4.63 4.81
C VAL A 205 1.13 -5.61 5.27
N GLU A 206 0.91 -5.68 6.58
CA GLU A 206 -0.13 -6.49 7.21
C GLU A 206 -1.00 -5.57 8.07
N VAL A 207 -2.32 -5.65 7.96
CA VAL A 207 -3.26 -4.83 8.73
C VAL A 207 -4.32 -5.76 9.31
N GLY A 208 -4.39 -5.86 10.63
CA GLY A 208 -5.48 -6.53 11.34
C GLY A 208 -6.39 -5.49 11.97
N LEU A 209 -7.69 -5.61 11.76
CA LEU A 209 -8.72 -4.75 12.36
C LEU A 209 -9.74 -5.64 13.07
N LYS A 210 -10.17 -5.26 14.27
CA LYS A 210 -11.28 -5.90 14.98
C LYS A 210 -12.42 -4.90 15.12
N LEU A 211 -13.49 -5.17 14.39
CA LEU A 211 -14.70 -4.36 14.34
C LEU A 211 -15.75 -4.96 15.27
N VAL A 212 -16.24 -4.19 16.23
CA VAL A 212 -17.39 -4.58 17.04
C VAL A 212 -18.65 -4.04 16.36
N MET A 213 -19.47 -4.93 15.79
CA MET A 213 -20.75 -4.54 15.18
C MET A 213 -21.90 -4.80 16.17
N GLY A 214 -22.51 -3.72 16.66
CA GLY A 214 -23.68 -3.82 17.53
C GLY A 214 -23.93 -2.58 18.37
N GLU A 215 -24.35 -1.48 17.76
CA GLU A 215 -25.07 -0.42 18.46
C GLU A 215 -26.56 -0.61 18.21
N GLY A 216 -27.14 -1.60 18.88
CA GLY A 216 -28.58 -1.61 19.07
C GLY A 216 -28.90 -0.91 20.39
N GLU A 217 -29.39 0.33 20.36
CA GLU A 217 -29.98 1.05 21.52
C GLU A 217 -31.23 0.35 22.12
N GLY A 218 -31.41 -0.94 21.88
CA GLY A 218 -32.61 -1.68 22.23
C GLY A 218 -32.43 -2.55 23.47
N LYS A 219 -32.61 -1.93 24.65
CA LYS A 219 -32.81 -2.57 25.97
C LYS A 219 -31.60 -3.31 26.55
N GLU A 220 -31.41 -3.11 27.86
CA GLU A 220 -30.35 -3.65 28.73
C GLU A 220 -30.34 -5.19 28.90
N GLY A 221 -30.56 -5.96 27.83
CA GLY A 221 -30.50 -7.42 27.86
C GLY A 221 -29.41 -7.91 26.92
N GLU A 222 -28.26 -8.29 27.47
CA GLU A 222 -27.32 -9.32 26.96
C GLU A 222 -27.24 -9.48 25.42
N GLY A 223 -27.15 -8.36 24.70
CA GLY A 223 -26.97 -8.39 23.26
C GLY A 223 -25.57 -8.87 22.94
N GLU A 224 -25.45 -10.10 22.44
CA GLU A 224 -24.20 -10.67 21.94
C GLU A 224 -23.56 -9.70 20.94
N ARG A 225 -22.39 -9.16 21.32
CA ARG A 225 -21.61 -8.27 20.46
C ARG A 225 -20.93 -9.13 19.41
N LYS A 226 -21.25 -8.88 18.13
CA LYS A 226 -20.62 -9.60 17.03
C LYS A 226 -19.32 -8.91 16.67
N GLU A 227 -18.22 -9.61 16.91
CA GLU A 227 -16.88 -9.17 16.56
C GLU A 227 -16.51 -9.71 15.17
N ILE A 228 -15.99 -8.83 14.33
CA ILE A 228 -15.53 -9.14 12.98
C ILE A 228 -14.06 -8.75 12.90
N GLU A 229 -13.20 -9.70 12.60
CA GLU A 229 -11.80 -9.47 12.32
C GLU A 229 -11.57 -9.35 10.82
N VAL A 230 -10.83 -8.32 10.42
CA VAL A 230 -10.44 -8.09 9.02
C VAL A 230 -8.92 -8.05 8.96
N GLY A 231 -8.31 -9.05 8.33
CA GLY A 231 -6.90 -9.06 7.98
C GLY A 231 -6.72 -8.59 6.53
N ILE A 232 -5.79 -7.69 6.27
CA ILE A 232 -5.40 -7.24 4.93
C ILE A 232 -3.89 -7.39 4.81
N VAL A 233 -3.45 -8.12 3.79
CA VAL A 233 -2.03 -8.34 3.50
C VAL A 233 -1.71 -7.83 2.10
N CYS A 234 -0.58 -7.14 1.96
CA CYS A 234 -0.03 -6.66 0.71
C CYS A 234 1.49 -6.85 0.67
N GLU A 235 2.02 -7.34 -0.45
CA GLU A 235 3.45 -7.60 -0.62
C GLU A 235 4.27 -6.31 -0.73
N GLU A 236 3.80 -5.36 -1.56
CA GLU A 236 4.52 -4.13 -1.87
C GLU A 236 3.56 -2.96 -2.11
N VAL A 237 3.88 -1.79 -1.53
CA VAL A 237 3.21 -0.51 -1.83
C VAL A 237 4.26 0.50 -2.28
N LEU A 238 4.12 1.04 -3.49
CA LEU A 238 5.02 2.04 -4.04
C LEU A 238 4.35 3.41 -4.07
N VAL A 239 4.80 4.31 -3.20
CA VAL A 239 4.38 5.71 -3.17
C VAL A 239 5.39 6.54 -3.95
N ARG A 240 5.00 7.06 -5.12
CA ARG A 240 5.84 8.01 -5.86
C ARG A 240 5.37 9.42 -5.56
N LEU A 241 6.22 10.24 -4.94
CA LEU A 241 5.82 11.57 -4.49
C LEU A 241 5.44 12.45 -5.70
N GLY A 242 4.16 12.78 -5.80
CA GLY A 242 3.56 13.53 -6.92
C GLY A 242 3.28 12.72 -8.20
N ARG A 243 3.40 11.38 -8.16
CA ARG A 243 3.15 10.51 -9.33
C ARG A 243 2.26 9.29 -9.01
N GLY A 244 1.49 9.34 -7.93
CA GLY A 244 0.59 8.24 -7.57
C GLY A 244 1.12 7.27 -6.53
N ILE A 245 0.19 6.44 -6.05
CA ILE A 245 0.41 5.34 -5.12
C ILE A 245 0.02 4.06 -5.86
N GLU A 246 0.99 3.18 -6.10
CA GLU A 246 0.79 1.87 -6.70
C GLU A 246 0.77 0.83 -5.57
N VAL A 247 -0.40 0.27 -5.30
CA VAL A 247 -0.58 -0.83 -4.36
C VAL A 247 -0.51 -2.13 -5.17
N GLY A 248 0.32 -3.08 -4.72
CA GLY A 248 0.43 -4.41 -5.32
C GLY A 248 -0.85 -5.24 -5.18
N ASP A 249 -0.71 -6.56 -5.28
CA ASP A 249 -1.82 -7.47 -5.02
C ASP A 249 -2.17 -7.47 -3.52
N CYS A 250 -3.43 -7.12 -3.22
CA CYS A 250 -3.96 -7.13 -1.86
C CYS A 250 -4.87 -8.34 -1.63
N PHE A 251 -4.67 -9.01 -0.50
CA PHE A 251 -5.52 -10.10 -0.03
C PHE A 251 -6.17 -9.70 1.28
N ALA A 252 -7.49 -9.75 1.35
CA ALA A 252 -8.25 -9.47 2.55
C ALA A 252 -8.92 -10.75 3.05
N CYS A 253 -8.78 -11.07 4.34
CA CYS A 253 -9.51 -12.13 5.01
C CYS A 253 -10.46 -11.50 6.04
N ILE A 254 -11.73 -11.88 5.97
CA ILE A 254 -12.76 -11.46 6.92
C ILE A 254 -13.11 -12.69 7.74
N LYS A 255 -12.74 -12.67 9.01
CA LYS A 255 -13.06 -13.70 10.00
C LYS A 255 -14.10 -13.15 10.96
N GLY A 256 -15.03 -13.98 11.39
CA GLY A 256 -15.99 -13.54 12.41
C GLY A 256 -17.33 -14.25 12.35
N GLY A 257 -18.07 -14.11 13.45
CA GLY A 257 -19.31 -14.82 13.73
C GLY A 257 -19.11 -16.01 14.66
N GLU A 258 -20.10 -16.25 15.52
CA GLU A 258 -20.15 -17.37 16.48
C GLU A 258 -19.81 -18.71 15.83
N GLY A 259 -20.18 -18.90 14.55
CA GLY A 259 -19.95 -20.13 13.80
C GLY A 259 -18.51 -20.37 13.31
N GLU A 260 -17.62 -19.38 13.29
CA GLU A 260 -16.18 -19.60 13.02
C GLU A 260 -15.35 -19.72 14.31
N LEU A 261 -15.75 -19.03 15.38
CA LEU A 261 -15.11 -19.14 16.70
C LEU A 261 -15.43 -20.49 17.37
N SER A 262 -16.61 -21.05 17.13
CA SER A 262 -17.05 -22.35 17.67
C SER A 262 -16.21 -23.56 17.21
N PHE A 263 -15.41 -23.46 16.14
CA PHE A 263 -14.52 -24.57 15.76
C PHE A 263 -13.36 -24.74 16.75
N LYS A 264 -12.96 -23.67 17.47
CA LYS A 264 -11.99 -23.79 18.57
C LYS A 264 -12.60 -24.54 19.76
N ASP A 265 -13.87 -24.27 20.07
CA ASP A 265 -14.57 -24.95 21.17
C ASP A 265 -14.78 -26.44 20.86
N ALA A 266 -15.01 -26.79 19.60
CA ALA A 266 -15.16 -28.18 19.16
C ALA A 266 -13.84 -28.98 19.21
N GLU A 267 -12.67 -28.34 19.09
CA GLU A 267 -11.37 -29.00 19.24
C GLU A 267 -11.01 -29.25 20.71
N GLU A 268 -11.42 -28.35 21.62
CA GLU A 268 -11.17 -28.49 23.07
C GLU A 268 -12.03 -29.59 23.72
N GLU A 269 -13.25 -29.82 23.22
CA GLU A 269 -14.10 -30.96 23.65
C GLU A 269 -13.56 -32.33 23.19
N VAL A 270 -12.90 -32.40 22.03
CA VAL A 270 -12.39 -33.68 21.51
C VAL A 270 -11.11 -34.12 22.25
N GLY A 271 -10.34 -33.18 22.81
CA GLY A 271 -9.11 -33.47 23.56
C GLY A 271 -9.31 -33.92 25.02
N SER A 272 -10.48 -33.69 25.61
CA SER A 272 -10.75 -33.94 27.04
C SER A 272 -11.46 -35.27 27.32
N GLY A 273 -11.74 -36.08 26.30
CA GLY A 273 -12.32 -37.42 26.39
C GLY A 273 -11.37 -38.50 26.94
N LYS A 274 -10.80 -38.30 28.14
CA LYS A 274 -10.15 -39.36 28.90
C LYS A 274 -11.22 -40.22 29.59
N GLY A 275 -11.61 -41.28 28.91
CA GLY A 275 -12.04 -42.54 29.52
C GLY A 275 -13.35 -42.53 30.31
N ASN A 276 -14.43 -42.92 29.65
CA ASN A 276 -15.16 -44.10 30.13
C ASN A 276 -15.75 -44.85 28.94
N VAL A 277 -15.16 -46.02 28.70
CA VAL A 277 -15.69 -47.05 27.81
C VAL A 277 -16.91 -47.62 28.52
N ASP A 278 -18.08 -47.52 27.91
CA ASP A 278 -19.05 -48.62 27.74
C ASP A 278 -20.39 -48.07 27.23
N GLY A 279 -20.84 -48.57 26.07
CA GLY A 279 -22.26 -48.56 25.69
C GLY A 279 -22.64 -47.72 24.47
N GLU A 280 -22.62 -48.38 23.31
CA GLU A 280 -23.54 -48.22 22.18
C GLU A 280 -24.54 -47.04 22.18
N LYS A 281 -24.41 -46.15 21.19
CA LYS A 281 -25.36 -46.08 20.06
C LYS A 281 -24.86 -45.14 18.96
N LYS A 282 -24.73 -45.72 17.77
CA LYS A 282 -24.38 -45.08 16.52
C LYS A 282 -25.61 -44.35 15.98
N VAL A 283 -25.56 -43.02 15.88
CA VAL A 283 -26.52 -42.24 15.09
C VAL A 283 -25.74 -41.66 13.92
N ASP A 284 -26.05 -42.14 12.73
CA ASP A 284 -25.49 -41.69 11.47
C ASP A 284 -26.03 -40.28 11.15
N GLU A 285 -25.27 -39.23 11.46
CA GLU A 285 -25.50 -37.92 10.86
C GLU A 285 -24.80 -37.84 9.51
N VAL A 286 -25.66 -37.86 8.49
CA VAL A 286 -25.40 -37.68 7.08
C VAL A 286 -24.93 -36.23 6.83
N TRP A 287 -23.61 -36.03 6.84
CA TRP A 287 -22.96 -34.89 6.19
C TRP A 287 -22.02 -35.36 5.08
N GLU A 288 -22.53 -36.19 4.16
CA GLU A 288 -21.86 -36.44 2.89
C GLU A 288 -22.30 -35.42 1.84
N VAL A 289 -21.75 -34.20 1.94
CA VAL A 289 -21.58 -33.36 0.75
C VAL A 289 -20.12 -33.49 0.31
N ASN A 290 -19.92 -34.41 -0.65
CA ASN A 290 -18.69 -34.66 -1.37
C ASN A 290 -18.22 -33.43 -2.18
N SER A 291 -17.69 -32.39 -1.50
CA SER A 291 -16.83 -31.42 -2.18
C SER A 291 -15.37 -31.86 -1.99
N LYS A 292 -14.73 -32.29 -3.09
CA LYS A 292 -13.30 -32.63 -3.11
C LYS A 292 -12.41 -31.48 -2.61
N MET A 293 -12.91 -30.24 -2.59
CA MET A 293 -12.25 -29.09 -1.95
C MET A 293 -12.12 -29.26 -0.44
N LEU A 294 -13.17 -29.67 0.28
CA LEU A 294 -13.12 -29.81 1.74
C LEU A 294 -12.17 -30.92 2.19
N ARG A 295 -12.02 -31.99 1.40
CA ARG A 295 -11.09 -33.10 1.71
C ARG A 295 -9.62 -32.76 1.42
N ALA A 296 -9.34 -31.82 0.50
CA ALA A 296 -8.01 -31.24 0.33
C ALA A 296 -7.69 -30.18 1.40
N VAL A 297 -8.73 -29.60 2.01
CA VAL A 297 -8.64 -28.57 3.06
C VAL A 297 -8.36 -29.18 4.43
N LYS A 298 -8.93 -30.35 4.77
CA LYS A 298 -8.84 -30.99 6.09
C LYS A 298 -7.57 -31.82 6.34
N GLY A 299 -6.66 -31.91 5.37
CA GLY A 299 -5.57 -32.90 5.38
C GLY A 299 -4.21 -32.45 5.92
N ASN A 300 -4.00 -31.16 6.20
CA ASN A 300 -2.68 -30.62 6.58
C ASN A 300 -2.83 -29.57 7.68
N GLU A 301 -3.10 -30.03 8.89
CA GLU A 301 -2.91 -29.24 10.09
C GLU A 301 -1.46 -29.43 10.51
N TYR A 302 -0.59 -28.51 10.07
CA TYR A 302 0.76 -28.42 10.59
C TYR A 302 0.73 -27.36 11.68
N GLU A 303 0.94 -27.80 12.91
CA GLU A 303 1.28 -26.95 14.05
C GLU A 303 2.57 -26.20 13.68
N TYR A 304 2.45 -24.92 13.35
CA TYR A 304 3.62 -24.07 13.09
C TYR A 304 4.25 -23.70 14.44
N GLU A 305 5.13 -24.57 14.93
CA GLU A 305 5.95 -24.29 16.10
C GLU A 305 6.99 -23.21 15.73
N TYR A 306 6.69 -21.94 16.05
CA TYR A 306 7.67 -20.88 16.01
C TYR A 306 8.69 -21.08 17.14
N GLU A 307 9.80 -21.79 16.87
CA GLU A 307 10.87 -22.02 17.83
C GLU A 307 11.66 -20.72 18.10
N TYR A 308 11.14 -19.85 18.97
CA TYR A 308 11.86 -18.68 19.47
C TYR A 308 12.80 -19.09 20.60
N LYS A 309 14.04 -19.46 20.27
CA LYS A 309 15.07 -19.80 21.26
C LYS A 309 15.50 -18.58 22.06
N PHE A 310 15.00 -18.42 23.29
CA PHE A 310 15.61 -17.57 24.30
C PHE A 310 15.74 -18.28 25.65
N GLY A 311 16.98 -18.41 26.12
CA GLY A 311 17.35 -18.23 27.53
C GLY A 311 16.93 -19.30 28.53
N ASN A 312 17.84 -20.25 28.76
CA ASN A 312 17.86 -21.16 29.89
C ASN A 312 17.81 -20.42 31.25
N ALA A 313 16.72 -20.56 32.00
CA ALA A 313 16.58 -20.02 33.35
C ALA A 313 16.37 -21.16 34.36
N ASN A 314 17.49 -21.70 34.86
CA ASN A 314 17.50 -22.50 36.08
C ASN A 314 17.20 -21.58 37.28
N ASN A 315 15.96 -21.60 37.78
CA ASN A 315 15.66 -21.08 39.11
C ASN A 315 14.78 -22.08 39.87
N PRO A 316 15.39 -22.99 40.66
CA PRO A 316 14.64 -23.88 41.54
C PRO A 316 14.47 -23.17 42.88
N ASN A 317 13.38 -22.44 43.08
CA ASN A 317 12.78 -22.15 44.40
C ASN A 317 11.53 -21.26 44.24
N GLY A 318 10.35 -21.80 44.53
CA GLY A 318 9.12 -21.03 44.56
C GLY A 318 7.88 -21.87 44.85
N HIS A 319 7.74 -22.29 46.11
CA HIS A 319 6.53 -22.91 46.67
C HIS A 319 5.42 -21.84 46.86
N ASP A 320 4.18 -22.25 46.57
CA ASP A 320 2.90 -21.73 47.07
C ASP A 320 2.48 -20.27 46.82
N LYS A 321 1.58 -20.09 45.83
CA LYS A 321 0.29 -19.41 46.02
C LYS A 321 -0.63 -19.65 44.81
N LEU A 322 -1.58 -20.58 44.95
CA LEU A 322 -2.78 -20.65 44.14
C LEU A 322 -3.63 -19.40 44.43
N LYS A 323 -3.39 -18.33 43.66
CA LYS A 323 -4.42 -17.32 43.43
C LYS A 323 -5.20 -17.80 42.22
N GLU A 324 -6.51 -17.83 42.40
CA GLU A 324 -7.50 -18.06 41.37
C GLU A 324 -7.30 -16.99 40.28
N ASP A 325 -6.57 -17.38 39.22
CA ASP A 325 -6.32 -16.56 38.06
C ASP A 325 -7.66 -16.34 37.35
N ARG A 326 -8.27 -15.19 37.65
CA ARG A 326 -9.32 -14.63 36.82
C ARG A 326 -8.71 -14.44 35.44
N LYS A 327 -8.92 -15.42 34.55
CA LYS A 327 -8.51 -15.42 33.14
C LYS A 327 -9.03 -14.12 32.53
N GLU A 328 -8.18 -13.09 32.50
CA GLU A 328 -8.48 -11.86 31.79
C GLU A 328 -8.69 -12.28 30.33
N SER A 329 -9.82 -11.88 29.76
CA SER A 329 -10.11 -12.14 28.35
C SER A 329 -8.91 -11.67 27.53
N PRO A 330 -8.38 -12.49 26.61
CA PRO A 330 -7.21 -12.14 25.83
C PRO A 330 -7.41 -10.76 25.20
N THR A 331 -6.35 -9.96 25.19
CA THR A 331 -6.44 -8.64 24.56
C THR A 331 -6.69 -8.81 23.07
N VAL A 332 -7.38 -7.86 22.43
CA VAL A 332 -7.67 -7.89 20.98
C VAL A 332 -6.40 -8.15 20.15
N GLN A 333 -5.26 -7.63 20.62
CA GLN A 333 -3.97 -7.84 19.97
C GLN A 333 -3.52 -9.30 20.03
N GLU A 334 -3.71 -9.97 21.17
CA GLU A 334 -3.38 -11.40 21.32
C GLU A 334 -4.21 -12.25 20.38
N GLU A 335 -5.48 -11.92 20.15
CA GLU A 335 -6.33 -12.67 19.21
C GLU A 335 -5.87 -12.51 17.76
N ILE A 336 -5.64 -11.27 17.31
CA ILE A 336 -5.19 -10.95 15.93
C ILE A 336 -3.81 -11.55 15.64
N THR A 337 -2.96 -11.70 16.66
CA THR A 337 -1.57 -12.21 16.56
C THR A 337 -1.40 -13.64 17.06
N HIS A 338 -2.49 -14.36 17.36
CA HIS A 338 -2.46 -15.74 17.83
C HIS A 338 -1.63 -15.97 19.11
N GLY A 339 -1.70 -15.04 20.06
CA GLY A 339 -1.01 -15.08 21.36
C GLY A 339 0.35 -14.36 21.38
N HIS A 340 0.77 -13.75 20.27
CA HIS A 340 2.05 -13.06 20.14
C HIS A 340 1.89 -11.54 20.07
N ALA A 341 1.15 -10.95 21.02
CA ALA A 341 0.89 -9.52 21.00
C ALA A 341 2.17 -8.69 21.16
N PRO A 342 2.33 -7.59 20.39
CA PRO A 342 3.44 -6.67 20.56
C PRO A 342 3.41 -6.01 21.94
N LYS A 343 4.58 -5.69 22.49
CA LYS A 343 4.65 -4.88 23.71
C LYS A 343 4.43 -3.41 23.36
N ASP A 344 3.49 -2.74 24.05
CA ASP A 344 3.32 -1.29 23.92
C ASP A 344 4.60 -0.58 24.42
N THR A 345 5.13 0.33 23.62
CA THR A 345 6.37 1.04 23.93
C THR A 345 6.27 2.53 23.70
N ASN A 346 7.02 3.28 24.49
CA ASN A 346 7.18 4.71 24.26
C ASN A 346 7.91 4.92 22.92
N ILE A 347 7.53 5.97 22.18
CA ILE A 347 8.11 6.34 20.88
C ILE A 347 9.64 6.33 20.87
N LYS A 348 10.30 6.83 21.93
CA LYS A 348 11.77 6.82 21.98
C LYS A 348 12.32 5.41 21.88
N GLN A 349 11.72 4.46 22.61
CA GLN A 349 12.07 3.06 22.56
C GLN A 349 11.66 2.42 21.23
N GLY A 350 10.52 2.80 20.66
CA GLY A 350 10.07 2.31 19.35
C GLY A 350 10.99 2.76 18.20
N ILE A 351 11.58 3.96 18.29
CA ILE A 351 12.57 4.46 17.33
C ILE A 351 13.91 3.74 17.52
N GLU A 352 14.30 3.41 18.75
CA GLU A 352 15.54 2.65 19.03
C GLU A 352 15.52 1.23 18.48
N THR A 353 14.34 0.63 18.27
CA THR A 353 14.23 -0.69 17.62
C THR A 353 14.40 -0.67 16.12
N ILE A 354 14.28 0.51 15.49
CA ILE A 354 14.38 0.61 14.04
C ILE A 354 15.79 0.23 13.61
N GLN A 355 15.91 -0.91 12.96
CA GLN A 355 17.19 -1.36 12.44
C GLN A 355 17.50 -0.58 11.16
N THR A 356 18.50 0.28 11.28
CA THR A 356 19.12 0.96 10.14
C THR A 356 20.38 0.21 9.76
N ILE A 357 20.50 -0.20 8.50
CA ILE A 357 21.68 -0.94 8.02
C ILE A 357 22.87 0.04 7.97
N THR A 358 23.85 -0.17 8.82
CA THR A 358 25.07 0.65 8.93
C THR A 358 26.01 0.37 7.74
N PRO A 359 26.73 1.37 7.17
CA PRO A 359 27.38 1.28 5.87
C PRO A 359 28.87 0.99 6.10
N ASP A 360 29.17 -0.03 6.89
CA ASP A 360 30.55 -0.47 7.05
C ASP A 360 30.82 -1.46 5.91
N ASN A 361 31.29 -0.90 4.80
CA ASN A 361 31.52 -1.51 3.48
C ASN A 361 30.26 -1.60 2.61
N THR A 362 30.21 -0.77 1.55
CA THR A 362 29.12 -0.68 0.56
C THR A 362 28.66 -2.05 0.04
N SER A 363 29.58 -3.01 -0.15
CA SER A 363 29.24 -4.36 -0.59
C SER A 363 28.58 -5.22 0.50
N ALA A 364 29.01 -5.10 1.76
CA ALA A 364 28.46 -5.88 2.87
C ALA A 364 27.06 -5.35 3.24
N ALA A 365 26.89 -4.03 3.28
CA ALA A 365 25.59 -3.39 3.49
C ALA A 365 24.59 -3.75 2.38
N ASN A 366 25.03 -3.74 1.11
CA ASN A 366 24.20 -4.16 -0.02
C ASN A 366 23.76 -5.63 0.12
N LYS A 367 24.68 -6.50 0.51
CA LYS A 367 24.37 -7.92 0.76
C LYS A 367 23.38 -8.09 1.93
N GLN A 368 23.60 -7.39 3.04
CA GLN A 368 22.69 -7.43 4.19
C GLN A 368 21.30 -6.92 3.82
N TYR A 369 21.22 -5.79 3.09
CA TYR A 369 19.95 -5.26 2.59
C TYR A 369 19.21 -6.26 1.70
N GLN A 370 19.90 -6.87 0.73
CA GLN A 370 19.32 -7.88 -0.14
C GLN A 370 18.88 -9.11 0.65
N GLN A 371 19.66 -9.55 1.63
CA GLN A 371 19.30 -10.65 2.53
C GLN A 371 18.06 -10.33 3.36
N THR A 372 17.96 -9.12 3.92
CA THR A 372 16.78 -8.69 4.67
C THR A 372 15.54 -8.62 3.78
N LEU A 373 15.66 -8.08 2.56
CA LEU A 373 14.56 -8.08 1.60
C LEU A 373 14.12 -9.49 1.20
N GLN A 374 15.08 -10.37 0.91
CA GLN A 374 14.80 -11.77 0.61
C GLN A 374 14.13 -12.46 1.79
N HIS A 375 14.57 -12.18 3.02
CA HIS A 375 13.95 -12.69 4.23
C HIS A 375 12.49 -12.23 4.34
N ILE A 376 12.22 -10.93 4.18
CA ILE A 376 10.86 -10.37 4.19
C ILE A 376 9.98 -10.99 3.10
N GLN A 377 10.53 -11.19 1.89
CA GLN A 377 9.80 -11.81 0.78
C GLN A 377 9.53 -13.30 1.02
N SER A 378 10.51 -14.04 1.55
CA SER A 378 10.39 -15.47 1.83
C SER A 378 9.44 -15.78 2.99
N THR A 379 9.38 -14.87 3.97
CA THR A 379 8.48 -14.95 5.13
C THR A 379 7.16 -14.22 4.89
N ASN A 380 6.88 -13.72 3.68
CA ASN A 380 5.59 -13.10 3.41
C ASN A 380 4.50 -14.17 3.38
N SER A 381 3.38 -13.95 4.09
CA SER A 381 2.26 -14.89 4.15
C SER A 381 1.64 -15.18 2.78
N ILE A 382 1.56 -14.19 1.90
CA ILE A 382 1.10 -14.36 0.52
C ILE A 382 2.05 -15.31 -0.23
N GLN A 383 3.36 -15.13 -0.07
CA GLN A 383 4.35 -15.95 -0.75
C GLN A 383 4.35 -17.40 -0.24
N ILE A 384 4.22 -17.60 1.06
CA ILE A 384 4.05 -18.93 1.68
C ILE A 384 2.79 -19.60 1.14
N CYS A 385 1.65 -18.90 1.15
CA CYS A 385 0.39 -19.42 0.61
C CYS A 385 0.49 -19.73 -0.89
N ARG A 386 1.18 -18.88 -1.66
CA ARG A 386 1.43 -19.09 -3.09
C ARG A 386 2.25 -20.36 -3.34
N GLN A 387 3.32 -20.57 -2.57
CA GLN A 387 4.14 -21.79 -2.67
C GLN A 387 3.34 -23.04 -2.30
N GLU A 388 2.51 -22.98 -1.25
CA GLU A 388 1.69 -24.12 -0.85
C GLU A 388 0.61 -24.46 -1.89
N VAL A 389 -0.08 -23.45 -2.44
CA VAL A 389 -1.04 -23.64 -3.53
C VAL A 389 -0.35 -24.25 -4.75
N GLN A 390 0.83 -23.75 -5.12
CA GLN A 390 1.61 -24.32 -6.23
C GLN A 390 2.00 -25.78 -5.97
N ARG A 391 2.42 -26.12 -4.75
CA ARG A 391 2.74 -27.49 -4.34
C ARG A 391 1.52 -28.40 -4.45
N LEU A 392 0.34 -27.95 -4.02
CA LEU A 392 -0.92 -28.69 -4.13
C LEU A 392 -1.33 -28.92 -5.59
N ILE A 393 -1.17 -27.91 -6.46
CA ILE A 393 -1.45 -28.03 -7.89
C ILE A 393 -0.51 -29.04 -8.55
N GLN A 394 0.79 -28.98 -8.24
CA GLN A 394 1.80 -29.91 -8.78
C GLN A 394 1.51 -31.35 -8.35
N ASN A 395 1.17 -31.57 -7.08
CA ASN A 395 0.83 -32.90 -6.56
C ASN A 395 -0.50 -33.43 -7.13
N GLY A 396 -1.46 -32.56 -7.42
CA GLY A 396 -2.77 -32.92 -7.98
C GLY A 396 -2.77 -33.21 -9.48
N HIS A 397 -1.75 -32.75 -10.22
CA HIS A 397 -1.69 -32.82 -11.69
C HIS A 397 -1.44 -34.22 -12.28
N GLY A 398 -1.34 -35.26 -11.44
CA GLY A 398 -1.24 -36.66 -11.86
C GLY A 398 -2.52 -37.27 -12.48
N LYS A 399 -3.63 -36.51 -12.56
CA LYS A 399 -4.90 -36.98 -13.16
C LYS A 399 -5.42 -35.97 -14.20
N LYS A 400 -4.71 -35.80 -15.31
CA LYS A 400 -5.19 -34.98 -16.42
C LYS A 400 -6.46 -35.58 -17.02
N ALA A 401 -7.56 -34.85 -16.97
CA ALA A 401 -8.66 -35.05 -17.89
C ALA A 401 -8.19 -34.57 -19.28
N PRO A 402 -8.14 -35.44 -20.31
CA PRO A 402 -7.66 -35.05 -21.63
C PRO A 402 -8.73 -34.22 -22.36
N GLY A 403 -8.37 -33.05 -22.91
CA GLY A 403 -9.04 -32.55 -24.12
C GLY A 403 -9.57 -31.11 -24.20
N THR A 404 -8.93 -30.09 -23.61
CA THR A 404 -9.33 -28.69 -23.90
C THR A 404 -8.14 -27.74 -24.13
N ASP A 405 -7.86 -27.49 -25.41
CA ASP A 405 -6.73 -26.68 -25.92
C ASP A 405 -7.14 -25.22 -26.24
N THR A 406 -7.53 -24.42 -25.24
CA THR A 406 -7.73 -22.97 -25.43
C THR A 406 -6.80 -22.17 -24.53
N ARG A 407 -5.58 -21.93 -25.01
CA ARG A 407 -4.40 -21.56 -24.19
C ARG A 407 -4.40 -20.14 -23.60
N GLU A 408 -5.20 -19.21 -24.12
CA GLU A 408 -5.14 -17.78 -23.70
C GLU A 408 -6.19 -17.37 -22.66
N ALA A 409 -7.45 -17.81 -22.80
CA ALA A 409 -8.45 -17.61 -21.74
C ALA A 409 -8.03 -18.32 -20.45
N VAL A 410 -7.39 -19.49 -20.59
CA VAL A 410 -6.88 -20.32 -19.49
C VAL A 410 -5.91 -19.54 -18.58
N ASN A 411 -5.05 -18.67 -19.11
CA ASN A 411 -4.10 -17.93 -18.26
C ASN A 411 -4.76 -16.93 -17.31
N LYS A 412 -5.84 -16.26 -17.72
CA LYS A 412 -6.55 -15.31 -16.85
C LYS A 412 -7.38 -16.03 -15.79
N TYR A 413 -8.00 -17.15 -16.14
CA TYR A 413 -8.74 -17.98 -15.18
C TYR A 413 -7.79 -18.60 -14.15
N ILE A 414 -6.60 -19.06 -14.57
CA ILE A 414 -5.57 -19.57 -13.67
C ILE A 414 -5.17 -18.53 -12.62
N ASP A 415 -5.04 -17.25 -12.99
CA ASP A 415 -4.67 -16.20 -12.03
C ASP A 415 -5.76 -15.97 -10.98
N ASN A 416 -7.03 -15.88 -11.40
CA ASN A 416 -8.16 -15.73 -10.48
C ASN A 416 -8.32 -16.96 -9.56
N ASP A 417 -8.20 -18.17 -10.10
CA ASP A 417 -8.29 -19.42 -9.34
C ASP A 417 -7.13 -19.54 -8.36
N MET A 418 -5.92 -19.16 -8.77
CA MET A 418 -4.74 -19.12 -7.91
C MET A 418 -4.91 -18.08 -6.79
N ARG A 419 -5.42 -16.88 -7.09
CA ARG A 419 -5.71 -15.85 -6.08
C ARG A 419 -6.77 -16.32 -5.08
N ALA A 420 -7.84 -16.95 -5.55
CA ALA A 420 -8.87 -17.52 -4.69
C ALA A 420 -8.30 -18.63 -3.79
N ALA A 421 -7.45 -19.50 -4.35
CA ALA A 421 -6.77 -20.55 -3.59
C ALA A 421 -5.79 -19.97 -2.56
N ILE A 422 -5.01 -18.94 -2.91
CA ILE A 422 -4.13 -18.22 -1.99
C ILE A 422 -4.96 -17.62 -0.86
N CYS A 423 -6.05 -16.93 -1.18
CA CYS A 423 -6.93 -16.32 -0.21
C CYS A 423 -7.52 -17.37 0.75
N SER A 424 -7.93 -18.53 0.22
CA SER A 424 -8.42 -19.64 1.04
C SER A 424 -7.36 -20.21 2.01
N GLN A 425 -6.09 -20.20 1.63
CA GLN A 425 -5.00 -20.59 2.55
C GLN A 425 -4.72 -19.48 3.57
N LEU A 426 -4.72 -18.22 3.11
CA LEU A 426 -4.51 -17.06 3.97
C LEU A 426 -5.59 -16.94 5.05
N HIS A 427 -6.84 -17.33 4.76
CA HIS A 427 -7.94 -17.37 5.74
C HIS A 427 -7.63 -18.23 6.97
N ARG A 428 -6.80 -19.26 6.82
CA ARG A 428 -6.41 -20.13 7.95
C ARG A 428 -5.32 -19.52 8.82
N GLN A 429 -4.51 -18.65 8.24
CA GLN A 429 -3.43 -17.97 8.96
C GLN A 429 -4.00 -16.85 9.83
N PRO A 430 -3.38 -16.49 10.95
CA PRO A 430 -3.81 -15.34 11.75
C PRO A 430 -3.83 -14.06 10.91
N SER A 431 -4.67 -13.10 11.30
CA SER A 431 -4.86 -11.83 10.58
C SER A 431 -3.54 -11.05 10.46
N ILE A 432 -2.65 -11.19 11.45
CA ILE A 432 -1.26 -10.74 11.39
C ILE A 432 -0.36 -11.95 11.61
N THR A 433 0.37 -12.32 10.58
CA THR A 433 1.24 -13.50 10.58
C THR A 433 2.59 -13.24 11.22
N HIS A 434 3.03 -11.97 11.20
CA HIS A 434 4.33 -11.57 11.70
C HIS A 434 4.18 -10.36 12.63
N PRO A 435 3.77 -10.60 13.88
CA PRO A 435 3.63 -9.52 14.83
C PRO A 435 4.98 -8.86 15.08
N PRO A 436 5.04 -7.52 15.11
CA PRO A 436 6.25 -6.80 15.46
C PRO A 436 6.54 -7.01 16.95
N SER A 437 7.81 -6.89 17.35
CA SER A 437 8.16 -7.02 18.77
C SER A 437 7.58 -5.88 19.64
N ARG A 438 7.28 -4.74 19.01
CA ARG A 438 6.82 -3.52 19.66
C ARG A 438 5.71 -2.87 18.83
N SER A 439 4.79 -2.21 19.52
CA SER A 439 3.80 -1.34 18.91
C SER A 439 3.91 0.07 19.47
N ILE A 440 3.45 1.04 18.67
CA ILE A 440 3.24 2.43 19.06
C ILE A 440 1.78 2.75 18.74
N LYS A 441 1.06 3.28 19.73
CA LYS A 441 -0.31 3.76 19.53
C LYS A 441 -0.37 4.96 18.59
N VAL A 442 -1.30 4.95 17.65
CA VAL A 442 -1.61 6.08 16.74
C VAL A 442 -1.90 7.35 17.54
N THR A 443 -2.62 7.23 18.66
CA THR A 443 -2.93 8.36 19.55
C THR A 443 -1.68 8.97 20.17
N THR A 444 -0.66 8.16 20.46
CA THR A 444 0.64 8.63 20.96
C THR A 444 1.41 9.37 19.87
N LEU A 445 1.39 8.87 18.62
CA LEU A 445 1.95 9.62 17.47
C LEU A 445 1.22 10.95 17.23
N GLN A 446 -0.10 10.99 17.39
CA GLN A 446 -0.86 12.24 17.30
C GLN A 446 -0.47 13.23 18.40
N LYS A 447 -0.14 12.74 19.60
CA LYS A 447 0.34 13.54 20.73
C LYS A 447 1.77 14.05 20.56
N LEU A 448 2.59 13.43 19.70
CA LEU A 448 3.94 13.91 19.39
C LEU A 448 3.98 15.18 18.58
N LEU A 449 2.95 15.43 17.76
CA LEU A 449 2.86 16.66 16.99
C LEU A 449 2.94 17.83 17.99
N PRO A 450 3.96 18.71 17.87
CA PRO A 450 4.12 19.80 18.81
C PRO A 450 2.83 20.60 18.91
N SER A 451 2.49 21.05 20.12
CA SER A 451 1.20 21.72 20.39
C SER A 451 0.95 22.92 19.47
N HIS A 452 2.01 23.61 19.04
CA HIS A 452 1.93 24.70 18.07
C HIS A 452 1.58 24.22 16.65
N VAL A 453 2.13 23.10 16.18
CA VAL A 453 1.77 22.51 14.87
C VAL A 453 0.34 22.02 14.91
N ARG A 454 -0.06 21.33 15.99
CA ARG A 454 -1.43 20.87 16.17
C ARG A 454 -2.42 22.04 16.22
N ALA A 455 -2.14 23.07 17.01
CA ALA A 455 -2.96 24.28 17.07
C ALA A 455 -3.02 25.00 15.71
N PHE A 456 -1.92 25.05 14.98
CA PHE A 456 -1.86 25.61 13.64
C PHE A 456 -2.72 24.84 12.63
N LEU A 457 -2.58 23.50 12.60
CA LEU A 457 -3.39 22.61 11.75
C LEU A 457 -4.89 22.72 12.10
N HIS A 458 -5.24 22.81 13.38
CA HIS A 458 -6.64 23.01 13.80
C HIS A 458 -7.18 24.40 13.49
N ARG A 459 -6.35 25.46 13.53
CA ARG A 459 -6.79 26.84 13.23
C ARG A 459 -6.94 27.12 11.74
N LEU A 460 -6.28 26.34 10.89
CA LEU A 460 -6.26 26.56 9.44
C LEU A 460 -6.71 25.32 8.65
N PRO A 461 -7.93 24.78 8.89
CA PRO A 461 -8.41 23.61 8.17
C PRO A 461 -8.54 23.89 6.67
N MET A 462 -8.82 25.13 6.27
CA MET A 462 -8.90 25.51 4.85
C MET A 462 -7.53 25.58 4.18
N LEU A 463 -6.47 26.01 4.89
CA LEU A 463 -5.10 25.97 4.35
C LEU A 463 -4.63 24.52 4.21
N LEU A 464 -4.93 23.69 5.22
CA LEU A 464 -4.63 22.26 5.15
C LEU A 464 -5.35 21.60 3.98
N ARG A 465 -6.64 21.90 3.76
CA ARG A 465 -7.37 21.44 2.56
C ARG A 465 -6.77 21.95 1.27
N LEU A 466 -6.37 23.23 1.20
CA LEU A 466 -5.74 23.81 0.02
C LEU A 466 -4.37 23.21 -0.27
N LEU A 467 -3.61 22.79 0.74
CA LEU A 467 -2.32 22.11 0.59
C LEU A 467 -2.48 20.61 0.30
N LEU A 468 -3.46 19.96 0.93
CA LEU A 468 -3.78 18.55 0.71
C LEU A 468 -4.47 18.33 -0.64
N LEU A 469 -5.16 19.31 -1.22
CA LEU A 469 -5.88 19.13 -2.47
C LEU A 469 -4.94 18.83 -3.66
N PRO A 470 -3.86 19.60 -3.89
CA PRO A 470 -2.84 19.23 -4.87
C PRO A 470 -2.17 17.90 -4.55
N ILE A 471 -1.88 17.63 -3.27
CA ILE A 471 -1.27 16.37 -2.87
C ILE A 471 -2.21 15.21 -3.21
N ALA A 472 -3.48 15.27 -2.83
CA ALA A 472 -4.47 14.25 -3.12
C ALA A 472 -4.67 14.07 -4.64
N TYR A 473 -4.70 15.16 -5.40
CA TYR A 473 -4.86 15.11 -6.86
C TYR A 473 -3.64 14.48 -7.56
N LEU A 474 -2.43 14.75 -7.06
CA LEU A 474 -1.18 14.23 -7.63
C LEU A 474 -0.83 12.82 -7.15
N HIS A 475 -1.67 12.20 -6.31
CA HIS A 475 -1.45 10.83 -5.82
C HIS A 475 -2.62 9.91 -6.19
N PRO A 476 -2.87 9.64 -7.49
CA PRO A 476 -3.83 8.60 -7.88
C PRO A 476 -3.43 7.28 -7.24
N VAL A 477 -4.38 6.65 -6.54
CA VAL A 477 -4.19 5.34 -5.91
C VAL A 477 -4.61 4.27 -6.92
N LYS A 478 -3.64 3.50 -7.40
CA LYS A 478 -3.85 2.36 -8.28
C LYS A 478 -3.62 1.09 -7.48
N ILE A 479 -4.69 0.33 -7.26
CA ILE A 479 -4.61 -1.00 -6.64
C ILE A 479 -4.55 -2.02 -7.78
N SER A 480 -3.50 -2.83 -7.81
CA SER A 480 -3.29 -3.83 -8.88
C SER A 480 -4.42 -4.86 -8.88
N SER A 481 -4.79 -5.32 -7.68
CA SER A 481 -5.91 -6.21 -7.46
C SER A 481 -6.30 -6.24 -5.99
N LEU A 482 -7.55 -6.59 -5.71
CA LEU A 482 -8.03 -6.86 -4.36
C LEU A 482 -8.82 -8.17 -4.38
N THR A 483 -8.35 -9.15 -3.63
CA THR A 483 -9.04 -10.44 -3.46
C THR A 483 -9.46 -10.57 -2.01
N ALA A 484 -10.76 -10.58 -1.74
CA ALA A 484 -11.30 -10.78 -0.40
C ALA A 484 -11.87 -12.19 -0.25
N THR A 485 -11.55 -12.85 0.86
CA THR A 485 -12.20 -14.09 1.32
C THR A 485 -12.91 -13.81 2.63
N GLY A 486 -14.02 -14.51 2.85
CA GLY A 486 -14.70 -14.52 4.14
C GLY A 486 -15.41 -15.84 4.34
N SER A 487 -15.85 -16.10 5.57
CA SER A 487 -16.59 -17.32 5.88
C SER A 487 -17.86 -17.41 5.05
N GLY A 488 -18.07 -18.54 4.36
CA GLY A 488 -19.30 -18.75 3.59
C GLY A 488 -20.55 -18.67 4.47
N LYS A 489 -20.49 -19.19 5.71
CA LYS A 489 -21.59 -19.13 6.68
C LYS A 489 -21.87 -17.69 7.11
N TRP A 490 -20.83 -16.93 7.46
CA TRP A 490 -20.98 -15.53 7.86
C TRP A 490 -21.52 -14.66 6.71
N ILE A 491 -20.98 -14.79 5.50
CA ILE A 491 -21.48 -14.07 4.32
C ILE A 491 -22.95 -14.42 4.10
N GLN A 492 -23.32 -15.70 4.20
CA GLN A 492 -24.71 -16.12 4.08
C GLN A 492 -25.60 -15.49 5.15
N GLU A 493 -25.17 -15.46 6.41
CA GLU A 493 -25.89 -14.82 7.51
C GLU A 493 -26.07 -13.32 7.29
N VAL A 494 -25.00 -12.61 6.92
CA VAL A 494 -25.04 -11.16 6.62
C VAL A 494 -25.98 -10.86 5.46
N LEU A 495 -25.88 -11.62 4.35
CA LEU A 495 -26.79 -11.47 3.21
C LEU A 495 -28.24 -11.77 3.62
N SER A 496 -28.47 -12.84 4.40
CA SER A 496 -29.80 -13.19 4.92
C SER A 496 -30.38 -12.09 5.81
N ALA A 497 -29.57 -11.52 6.70
CA ALA A 497 -29.98 -10.55 7.68
C ALA A 497 -30.11 -9.12 7.13
N LYS A 498 -29.37 -8.75 6.07
CA LYS A 498 -29.37 -7.38 5.53
C LYS A 498 -30.04 -7.25 4.18
N LEU A 499 -29.84 -8.20 3.26
CA LEU A 499 -30.41 -8.13 1.92
C LEU A 499 -31.77 -8.83 1.81
N PHE A 500 -31.96 -9.96 2.48
CA PHE A 500 -33.17 -10.78 2.32
C PHE A 500 -34.30 -10.47 3.31
N LYS A 501 -34.09 -9.61 4.32
CA LYS A 501 -35.13 -9.24 5.30
C LYS A 501 -36.38 -8.57 4.67
N ASN A 502 -36.25 -7.91 3.52
CA ASN A 502 -37.35 -7.12 2.95
C ASN A 502 -38.17 -7.82 1.87
N ASN A 503 -37.82 -9.04 1.44
CA ASN A 503 -38.50 -9.70 0.32
C ASN A 503 -39.11 -11.06 0.63
N ILE A 504 -38.96 -11.58 1.85
CA ILE A 504 -39.80 -12.70 2.29
C ILE A 504 -41.07 -12.10 2.87
N HIS A 505 -41.90 -11.55 1.99
CA HIS A 505 -43.31 -11.34 2.28
C HIS A 505 -43.88 -12.75 2.41
N THR A 506 -43.97 -13.25 3.64
CA THR A 506 -44.75 -14.45 3.95
C THR A 506 -46.14 -14.21 3.38
N PRO A 507 -46.57 -14.93 2.32
CA PRO A 507 -47.93 -14.78 1.85
C PRO A 507 -48.87 -15.07 3.03
N PRO A 508 -49.95 -14.29 3.21
CA PRO A 508 -50.87 -14.49 4.30
C PRO A 508 -51.32 -15.95 4.29
N VAL A 509 -51.07 -16.63 5.42
CA VAL A 509 -51.55 -17.99 5.67
C VAL A 509 -53.05 -17.97 5.36
N SER A 510 -53.42 -18.63 4.27
CA SER A 510 -54.83 -18.83 3.93
C SER A 510 -55.47 -19.59 5.10
N PRO A 511 -56.65 -19.18 5.57
CA PRO A 511 -57.29 -19.78 6.73
C PRO A 511 -57.50 -21.27 6.45
N VAL A 512 -57.01 -22.09 7.38
CA VAL A 512 -57.22 -23.54 7.40
C VAL A 512 -58.72 -23.81 7.42
N SER A 513 -59.28 -24.21 6.29
CA SER A 513 -60.60 -24.80 6.22
C SER A 513 -60.54 -26.19 6.83
N SER A 514 -61.12 -26.33 8.02
CA SER A 514 -61.44 -27.60 8.65
C SER A 514 -62.25 -28.47 7.69
N THR A 515 -61.67 -29.57 7.22
CA THR A 515 -62.41 -30.58 6.47
C THR A 515 -62.53 -31.83 7.31
N SER A 516 -63.78 -32.11 7.65
CA SER A 516 -64.30 -33.26 8.35
C SER A 516 -64.02 -34.57 7.61
N THR A 517 -63.72 -35.58 8.42
CA THR A 517 -63.65 -37.00 8.10
C THR A 517 -64.94 -37.48 7.46
N SER A 518 -64.87 -38.07 6.26
CA SER A 518 -65.88 -39.03 5.82
C SER A 518 -65.24 -40.14 4.99
N THR A 519 -65.47 -41.34 5.48
CA THR A 519 -65.07 -42.66 4.99
C THR A 519 -65.99 -43.04 3.84
N SER A 520 -65.46 -43.45 2.68
CA SER A 520 -66.14 -44.45 1.85
C SER A 520 -65.17 -45.14 0.88
N THR A 521 -65.43 -46.42 0.69
CA THR A 521 -64.62 -47.47 0.07
C THR A 521 -65.21 -47.82 -1.29
N SER A 522 -64.43 -47.93 -2.38
CA SER A 522 -64.63 -48.89 -3.50
C SER A 522 -63.59 -48.74 -4.66
N PRO A 523 -63.40 -49.78 -5.52
CA PRO A 523 -62.11 -50.14 -6.15
C PRO A 523 -61.98 -49.78 -7.66
N PRO A 524 -60.83 -50.08 -8.34
CA PRO A 524 -60.47 -49.47 -9.63
C PRO A 524 -60.74 -50.35 -10.88
N PRO A 525 -60.81 -49.75 -12.08
CA PRO A 525 -60.57 -50.42 -13.36
C PRO A 525 -59.53 -49.71 -14.28
N PRO A 526 -59.07 -50.36 -15.39
CA PRO A 526 -57.67 -50.36 -15.87
C PRO A 526 -57.33 -49.39 -17.03
N PRO A 527 -56.06 -49.35 -17.51
CA PRO A 527 -55.56 -48.31 -18.41
C PRO A 527 -55.70 -48.68 -19.90
N PRO A 528 -55.72 -47.68 -20.81
CA PRO A 528 -55.36 -47.91 -22.20
C PRO A 528 -54.02 -47.24 -22.57
N LYS A 529 -53.13 -48.08 -23.10
CA LYS A 529 -52.06 -47.68 -24.02
C LYS A 529 -52.68 -47.18 -25.32
N THR A 530 -52.06 -46.21 -26.01
CA THR A 530 -51.41 -46.38 -27.33
C THR A 530 -51.18 -45.03 -28.03
N LYS A 531 -49.91 -44.83 -28.42
CA LYS A 531 -49.32 -44.09 -29.54
C LYS A 531 -50.29 -43.39 -30.50
N THR A 532 -49.91 -42.18 -30.97
CA THR A 532 -49.83 -41.84 -32.41
C THR A 532 -49.03 -40.54 -32.62
N LYS A 533 -48.03 -40.64 -33.53
CA LYS A 533 -47.30 -39.56 -34.23
C LYS A 533 -48.27 -38.56 -34.86
N THR A 534 -47.87 -37.29 -35.03
CA THR A 534 -47.89 -36.57 -36.33
C THR A 534 -47.39 -35.13 -36.21
N GLN A 535 -46.31 -34.87 -36.95
CA GLN A 535 -45.94 -33.72 -37.77
C GLN A 535 -45.97 -32.27 -37.24
N LEU A 536 -44.78 -31.66 -37.34
CA LEU A 536 -44.41 -30.32 -37.82
C LEU A 536 -45.52 -29.50 -38.54
N PRO A 537 -45.49 -28.16 -38.44
CA PRO A 537 -44.65 -27.41 -39.39
C PRO A 537 -43.82 -26.27 -38.80
N LYS A 538 -42.76 -25.97 -39.55
CA LYS A 538 -41.84 -24.82 -39.47
C LYS A 538 -42.60 -23.48 -39.47
N SER A 539 -42.11 -22.52 -38.69
CA SER A 539 -42.02 -21.13 -39.14
C SER A 539 -40.74 -20.49 -38.62
N ASN A 540 -40.00 -19.91 -39.56
CA ASN A 540 -38.82 -19.10 -39.35
C ASN A 540 -39.26 -17.69 -38.93
N THR A 541 -38.59 -17.12 -37.94
CA THR A 541 -38.37 -15.66 -37.92
C THR A 541 -37.05 -15.36 -37.23
N ALA A 542 -36.13 -14.82 -38.02
CA ALA A 542 -34.87 -14.27 -37.58
C ALA A 542 -35.12 -13.00 -36.74
N SER A 543 -34.45 -12.89 -35.59
CA SER A 543 -34.26 -11.62 -34.90
C SER A 543 -32.79 -11.46 -34.53
N THR A 544 -32.22 -10.43 -35.14
CA THR A 544 -30.89 -9.84 -35.04
C THR A 544 -30.37 -9.70 -33.60
N PRO A 545 -29.08 -9.94 -33.31
CA PRO A 545 -28.51 -9.62 -32.00
C PRO A 545 -28.26 -8.10 -31.90
N GLY A 546 -28.98 -7.45 -30.98
CA GLY A 546 -28.74 -6.08 -30.58
C GLY A 546 -27.41 -5.95 -29.83
N SER A 547 -26.52 -5.12 -30.37
CA SER A 547 -25.28 -4.67 -29.76
C SER A 547 -25.55 -3.79 -28.54
N CYS A 548 -25.08 -4.20 -27.35
CA CYS A 548 -24.96 -3.32 -26.20
C CYS A 548 -23.77 -2.34 -26.39
N PRO A 549 -23.93 -1.05 -26.07
CA PRO A 549 -22.80 -0.12 -26.04
C PRO A 549 -21.99 -0.27 -24.74
N PRO A 550 -20.67 0.01 -24.76
CA PRO A 550 -19.85 0.00 -23.55
C PRO A 550 -20.16 1.21 -22.67
N ILE A 551 -20.36 0.95 -21.38
CA ILE A 551 -20.40 1.96 -20.33
C ILE A 551 -18.97 2.45 -20.11
N SER A 552 -18.70 3.68 -20.56
CA SER A 552 -17.50 4.42 -20.19
C SER A 552 -17.65 4.93 -18.75
N CYS A 553 -17.01 4.26 -17.79
CA CYS A 553 -16.72 4.86 -16.49
C CYS A 553 -15.41 5.63 -16.61
N SER A 554 -15.52 6.92 -16.92
CA SER A 554 -14.50 7.92 -16.64
C SER A 554 -14.62 8.33 -15.18
N SER A 555 -13.61 8.03 -14.36
CA SER A 555 -13.23 8.78 -13.15
C SER A 555 -11.79 8.45 -12.81
#